data_AF-A0AAD5V2C9-F1
#
_entry.id   AF-A0AAD5V2C9-F1
#
_cell.length_a   1.000
_cell.length_b   1.000
_cell.length_c   1.000
_cell.angle_alpha   90.00
_cell.angle_beta   90.00
_cell.angle_gamma   90.00
#
_symmetry.space_group_name_H-M   'P 1'
#
loop_
_entity.id
_entity.type
_entity.pdbx_description
1 polymer ?
#
loop_
_entity_poly.entity_id
_entity_poly.type
_entity_poly.pdbx_seq_one_letter_code
_entity_poly.pdbx_strand_id
1 'polypeptide(L)'
;MAALRASLLQAAISSVKHSGFTRQTLANSVLSLPKPHDEPLSDSAVSSLFGEGDEARRTLIHAWLNDASTRMKDAPGRDVETLLVSRLEQNEPVVHLLPEAFALLLSPLGLPYLDIRPDFSHATNIANEACRLAGDQSIGPAWYTRRASIAAVYTAAELHQITSPETAKPFLRDLLEKSSTVEDTLSESRIFVDYVMKSWAGIIRSRGII
;
A
#
# COMPACT_ATOMS: atom_id res chain seq x y z
N MET A 1 9.16 25.10 7.39
CA MET A 1 8.12 24.63 6.45
C MET A 1 7.98 23.11 6.42
N ALA A 2 9.04 22.33 6.20
CA ALA A 2 8.95 20.86 6.11
C ALA A 2 8.32 20.17 7.35
N ALA A 3 8.72 20.58 8.57
CA ALA A 3 8.17 20.02 9.80
C ALA A 3 6.67 20.28 9.97
N LEU A 4 6.20 21.49 9.66
CA LEU A 4 4.78 21.83 9.70
C LEU A 4 3.97 21.01 8.70
N ARG A 5 4.47 20.88 7.47
CA ARG A 5 3.85 20.05 6.43
C ARG A 5 3.70 18.59 6.87
N ALA A 6 4.72 18.02 7.51
CA ALA A 6 4.68 16.66 8.03
C ALA A 6 3.62 16.51 9.13
N SER A 7 3.55 17.45 10.08
CA SER A 7 2.52 17.43 11.13
C SER A 7 1.10 17.54 10.57
N LEU A 8 0.90 18.38 9.55
CA LEU A 8 -0.40 18.50 8.86
C LEU A 8 -0.77 17.20 8.15
N LEU A 9 0.17 16.54 7.46
CA LEU A 9 -0.09 15.24 6.84
C LEU A 9 -0.45 14.18 7.87
N GLN A 10 0.24 14.13 9.02
CA GLN A 10 -0.09 13.16 10.08
C GLN A 10 -1.51 13.38 10.65
N ALA A 11 -1.90 14.64 10.84
CA ALA A 11 -3.25 15.01 11.26
C ALA A 11 -4.29 14.63 10.18
N ALA A 12 -3.98 14.86 8.90
CA ALA A 12 -4.84 14.48 7.78
C ALA A 12 -5.03 12.96 7.69
N ILE A 13 -3.96 12.18 7.82
CA ILE A 13 -3.96 10.71 7.79
C ILE A 13 -4.96 10.14 8.81
N SER A 14 -4.97 10.69 10.02
CA SER A 14 -5.87 10.24 11.10
C SER A 14 -7.35 10.48 10.78
N SER A 15 -7.65 11.41 9.86
CA SER A 15 -8.99 11.82 9.45
C SER A 15 -9.48 11.14 8.16
N VAL A 16 -8.61 10.43 7.42
CA VAL A 16 -8.94 9.81 6.13
C VAL A 16 -10.13 8.85 6.23
N LYS A 17 -10.22 8.06 7.31
CA LYS A 17 -11.33 7.13 7.56
C LYS A 17 -12.71 7.78 7.62
N HIS A 18 -12.79 9.09 7.83
CA HIS A 18 -14.04 9.84 7.92
C HIS A 18 -14.26 10.77 6.72
N SER A 19 -13.19 11.40 6.24
CA SER A 19 -13.27 12.47 5.23
C SER A 19 -12.70 12.10 3.86
N GLY A 20 -12.16 10.88 3.72
CA GLY A 20 -11.59 10.36 2.49
C GLY A 20 -10.24 10.98 2.10
N PHE A 21 -9.71 10.54 0.95
CA PHE A 21 -8.50 11.08 0.32
C PHE A 21 -8.81 12.34 -0.49
N THR A 22 -9.20 13.42 0.21
CA THR A 22 -9.69 14.66 -0.39
C THR A 22 -8.82 15.87 -0.04
N ARG A 23 -8.92 16.92 -0.87
CA ARG A 23 -8.32 18.23 -0.55
C ARG A 23 -8.90 18.83 0.73
N GLN A 24 -10.18 18.56 1.02
CA GLN A 24 -10.82 19.02 2.25
C GLN A 24 -10.21 18.38 3.49
N THR A 25 -9.84 17.09 3.42
CA THR A 25 -9.12 16.40 4.51
C THR A 25 -7.79 17.11 4.83
N LEU A 26 -7.06 17.54 3.80
CA LEU A 26 -5.85 18.35 3.96
C LEU A 26 -6.15 19.73 4.52
N ALA A 27 -7.18 20.41 4.01
CA ALA A 27 -7.58 21.73 4.48
C ALA A 27 -7.96 21.73 5.96
N ASN A 28 -8.66 20.69 6.43
CA ASN A 28 -9.12 20.55 7.81
C ASN A 28 -8.03 20.04 8.77
N SER A 29 -6.88 19.56 8.26
CA SER A 29 -5.83 18.97 9.09
C SER A 29 -5.26 19.92 10.15
N VAL A 30 -5.23 21.22 9.84
CA VAL A 30 -4.79 22.29 10.75
C VAL A 30 -5.67 22.40 12.00
N LEU A 31 -6.96 22.05 11.89
CA LEU A 31 -7.92 22.07 13.00
C LEU A 31 -7.63 20.97 14.03
N SER A 32 -6.86 19.94 13.64
CA SER A 32 -6.52 18.79 14.49
C SER A 32 -5.10 18.86 15.06
N LEU A 33 -4.40 20.00 14.90
CA LEU A 33 -3.07 20.19 15.47
C LEU A 33 -3.12 20.41 16.99
N PRO A 34 -2.02 20.16 17.74
CA PRO A 34 -1.96 20.45 19.18
C PRO A 34 -2.25 21.91 19.54
N LYS A 35 -1.98 22.83 18.61
CA LYS A 35 -2.46 24.22 18.64
C LYS A 35 -3.32 24.42 17.39
N PRO A 36 -4.65 24.18 17.46
CA PRO A 36 -5.54 24.32 16.32
C PRO A 36 -5.56 25.74 15.78
N HIS A 37 -5.70 25.89 14.47
CA HIS A 37 -6.22 27.15 13.92
C HIS A 37 -7.74 27.18 14.00
N ASP A 38 -8.31 28.38 13.94
CA ASP A 38 -9.76 28.59 13.93
C ASP A 38 -10.41 28.24 12.58
N GLU A 39 -9.64 28.32 11.48
CA GLU A 39 -10.15 28.12 10.13
C GLU A 39 -9.33 27.05 9.35
N PRO A 40 -9.97 26.33 8.41
CA PRO A 40 -9.26 25.45 7.48
C PRO A 40 -8.25 26.21 6.63
N LEU A 41 -7.26 25.48 6.09
CA LEU A 41 -6.34 26.06 5.10
C LEU A 41 -7.12 26.52 3.86
N SER A 42 -6.76 27.68 3.32
CA SER A 42 -7.26 28.12 2.02
C SER A 42 -6.85 27.15 0.91
N ASP A 43 -7.59 27.14 -0.20
CA ASP A 43 -7.25 26.29 -1.35
C ASP A 43 -5.85 26.59 -1.90
N SER A 44 -5.45 27.87 -1.92
CA SER A 44 -4.09 28.29 -2.30
C SER A 44 -3.02 27.72 -1.37
N ALA A 45 -3.28 27.64 -0.07
CA ALA A 45 -2.36 27.05 0.90
C ALA A 45 -2.27 25.52 0.72
N VAL A 46 -3.40 24.84 0.47
CA VAL A 46 -3.42 23.41 0.15
C VAL A 46 -2.58 23.14 -1.10
N SER A 47 -2.77 23.92 -2.17
CA SER A 47 -1.99 23.79 -3.40
C SER A 47 -0.49 24.03 -3.16
N SER A 48 -0.14 25.08 -2.43
CA SER A 48 1.27 25.41 -2.14
C SER A 48 1.98 24.37 -1.28
N LEU A 49 1.25 23.72 -0.36
CA LEU A 49 1.83 22.75 0.58
C LEU A 49 1.82 21.31 0.05
N PHE A 50 0.79 20.92 -0.70
CA PHE A 50 0.54 19.52 -1.05
C PHE A 50 0.44 19.26 -2.56
N GLY A 51 0.37 20.29 -3.40
CA GLY A 51 0.26 20.16 -4.85
C GLY A 51 -1.09 20.61 -5.40
N GLU A 52 -1.11 20.97 -6.67
CA GLU A 52 -2.31 21.48 -7.35
C GLU A 52 -3.29 20.35 -7.71
N GLY A 53 -4.59 20.65 -7.63
CA GLY A 53 -5.65 19.71 -8.01
C GLY A 53 -5.52 18.35 -7.31
N ASP A 54 -5.47 17.30 -8.12
CA ASP A 54 -5.35 15.91 -7.68
C ASP A 54 -3.97 15.57 -7.08
N GLU A 55 -2.94 16.39 -7.27
CA GLU A 55 -1.62 16.13 -6.65
C GLU A 55 -1.63 16.26 -5.14
N ALA A 56 -2.48 17.15 -4.60
CA ALA A 56 -2.72 17.18 -3.16
C ALA A 56 -3.26 15.84 -2.66
N ARG A 57 -4.21 15.24 -3.40
CA ARG A 57 -4.81 13.95 -3.03
C ARG A 57 -3.81 12.83 -3.14
N ARG A 58 -3.00 12.78 -4.22
CA ARG A 58 -1.91 11.81 -4.38
C ARG A 58 -0.87 11.93 -3.26
N THR A 59 -0.50 13.16 -2.90
CA THR A 59 0.37 13.43 -1.74
C THR A 59 -0.20 12.82 -0.46
N LEU A 60 -1.50 12.99 -0.19
CA LEU A 60 -2.14 12.40 0.97
C LEU A 60 -2.17 10.87 0.91
N ILE A 61 -2.46 10.29 -0.26
CA ILE A 61 -2.45 8.83 -0.46
C ILE A 61 -1.06 8.27 -0.20
N HIS A 62 -0.01 8.82 -0.82
CA HIS A 62 1.37 8.39 -0.58
C HIS A 62 1.78 8.56 0.88
N ALA A 63 1.40 9.66 1.53
CA ALA A 63 1.68 9.86 2.95
C ALA A 63 1.02 8.78 3.81
N TRP A 64 -0.23 8.42 3.51
CA TRP A 64 -0.94 7.34 4.19
C TRP A 64 -0.30 5.95 3.95
N LEU A 65 0.08 5.63 2.71
CA LEU A 65 0.76 4.37 2.38
C LEU A 65 2.11 4.24 3.11
N ASN A 66 2.88 5.33 3.17
CA ASN A 66 4.17 5.39 3.85
C ASN A 66 4.05 5.32 5.38
N ASP A 67 3.08 6.02 5.97
CA ASP A 67 2.77 5.92 7.40
C ASP A 67 2.36 4.48 7.75
N ALA A 68 1.55 3.84 6.92
CA ALA A 68 1.15 2.46 7.14
C ALA A 68 2.29 1.45 7.03
N SER A 69 3.21 1.65 6.08
CA SER A 69 4.45 0.89 5.97
C SER A 69 5.35 1.09 7.20
N THR A 70 5.51 2.33 7.67
CA THR A 70 6.33 2.65 8.86
C THR A 70 5.80 1.96 10.12
N ARG A 71 4.48 1.85 10.26
CA ARG A 71 3.82 1.16 11.39
C ARG A 71 3.98 -0.36 11.36
N MET A 72 4.49 -0.96 10.29
CA MET A 72 4.85 -2.39 10.28
C MET A 72 5.88 -2.73 11.37
N LYS A 73 6.72 -1.77 11.78
CA LYS A 73 7.66 -1.97 12.89
C LYS A 73 6.97 -2.25 14.24
N ASP A 74 5.70 -1.88 14.37
CA ASP A 74 4.90 -2.05 15.58
C ASP A 74 4.11 -3.39 15.56
N ALA A 75 4.28 -4.21 14.51
CA ALA A 75 3.67 -5.53 14.42
C ALA A 75 4.12 -6.46 15.56
N PRO A 76 3.26 -7.41 15.98
CA PRO A 76 3.54 -8.31 17.11
C PRO A 76 4.62 -9.36 16.82
N GLY A 77 4.97 -9.55 15.55
CA GLY A 77 5.97 -10.52 15.09
C GLY A 77 6.94 -9.89 14.09
N ARG A 78 8.05 -10.60 13.86
CA ARG A 78 9.10 -10.20 12.91
C ARG A 78 9.18 -11.10 11.69
N ASP A 79 8.42 -12.18 11.62
CA ASP A 79 8.31 -12.95 10.39
C ASP A 79 7.56 -12.15 9.31
N VAL A 80 7.84 -12.47 8.04
CA VAL A 80 7.27 -11.75 6.88
C VAL A 80 5.74 -11.85 6.88
N GLU A 81 5.17 -13.01 7.24
CA GLU A 81 3.73 -13.19 7.27
C GLU A 81 3.07 -12.21 8.24
N THR A 82 3.50 -12.19 9.50
CA THR A 82 2.94 -11.30 10.53
C THR A 82 3.07 -9.83 10.14
N LEU A 83 4.20 -9.43 9.54
CA LEU A 83 4.43 -8.07 9.08
C LEU A 83 3.46 -7.66 7.96
N LEU A 84 3.24 -8.54 6.97
CA LEU A 84 2.34 -8.26 5.86
C LEU A 84 0.86 -8.32 6.30
N VAL A 85 0.49 -9.24 7.19
CA VAL A 85 -0.86 -9.27 7.80
C VAL A 85 -1.10 -7.96 8.55
N SER A 86 -0.17 -7.52 9.39
CA SER A 86 -0.30 -6.26 10.12
C SER A 86 -0.41 -5.06 9.17
N ARG A 87 0.33 -5.06 8.04
CA ARG A 87 0.18 -4.02 7.02
C ARG A 87 -1.21 -4.06 6.37
N LEU A 88 -1.71 -5.25 6.03
CA LEU A 88 -3.02 -5.43 5.40
C LEU A 88 -4.17 -4.99 6.32
N GLU A 89 -4.05 -5.22 7.63
CA GLU A 89 -5.04 -4.77 8.63
C GLU A 89 -5.19 -3.25 8.68
N GLN A 90 -4.12 -2.50 8.41
CA GLN A 90 -4.20 -1.03 8.38
C GLN A 90 -5.07 -0.49 7.25
N ASN A 91 -5.38 -1.30 6.24
CA ASN A 91 -6.32 -0.94 5.18
C ASN A 91 -7.78 -1.03 5.65
N GLU A 92 -8.11 -1.85 6.65
CA GLU A 92 -9.48 -2.15 7.06
C GLU A 92 -10.35 -0.89 7.30
N PRO A 93 -9.86 0.17 7.99
CA PRO A 93 -10.66 1.37 8.23
C PRO A 93 -11.00 2.19 6.98
N VAL A 94 -10.27 1.97 5.87
CA VAL A 94 -10.37 2.76 4.64
C VAL A 94 -10.54 1.90 3.40
N VAL A 95 -10.81 0.60 3.53
CA VAL A 95 -10.85 -0.35 2.41
C VAL A 95 -11.83 0.08 1.31
N HIS A 96 -12.95 0.68 1.70
CA HIS A 96 -13.97 1.22 0.79
C HIS A 96 -13.51 2.45 -0.01
N LEU A 97 -12.44 3.13 0.43
CA LEU A 97 -11.85 4.30 -0.22
C LEU A 97 -10.66 3.94 -1.13
N LEU A 98 -10.08 2.74 -0.96
CA LEU A 98 -8.90 2.30 -1.70
C LEU A 98 -9.10 2.17 -3.21
N PRO A 99 -10.26 1.71 -3.73
CA PRO A 99 -10.46 1.64 -5.18
C PRO A 99 -10.30 3.00 -5.87
N GLU A 100 -10.90 4.05 -5.31
CA GLU A 100 -10.78 5.41 -5.84
C GLU A 100 -9.36 5.95 -5.66
N ALA A 101 -8.74 5.72 -4.49
CA ALA A 101 -7.37 6.17 -4.23
C ALA A 101 -6.36 5.54 -5.21
N PHE A 102 -6.46 4.23 -5.46
CA PHE A 102 -5.61 3.54 -6.42
C PHE A 102 -5.93 3.92 -7.86
N ALA A 103 -7.20 4.08 -8.23
CA ALA A 103 -7.56 4.60 -9.55
C ALA A 103 -6.95 5.98 -9.78
N LEU A 104 -6.93 6.83 -8.75
CA LEU A 104 -6.24 8.11 -8.81
C LEU A 104 -4.75 7.91 -9.04
N LEU A 105 -4.04 7.14 -8.20
CA LEU A 105 -2.60 6.88 -8.37
C LEU A 105 -2.23 6.40 -9.78
N LEU A 106 -3.07 5.54 -10.37
CA LEU A 106 -2.87 4.97 -11.70
C LEU A 106 -3.28 5.91 -12.85
N SER A 107 -4.07 6.94 -12.58
CA SER A 107 -4.49 7.89 -13.61
C SER A 107 -3.27 8.71 -14.08
N PRO A 108 -3.03 8.80 -15.40
CA PRO A 108 -1.94 9.64 -15.92
C PRO A 108 -2.15 11.10 -15.52
N LEU A 109 -1.05 11.78 -15.19
CA LEU A 109 -0.99 13.20 -14.81
C LEU A 109 -1.23 14.12 -16.00
N GLY A 110 -2.39 14.01 -16.66
CA GLY A 110 -2.79 14.92 -17.74
C GLY A 110 -1.86 14.94 -18.97
N LEU A 111 -0.99 13.94 -19.15
CA LEU A 111 -0.10 13.82 -20.30
C LEU A 111 -0.49 12.62 -21.18
N PRO A 112 -0.44 12.75 -22.53
CA PRO A 112 -0.99 11.76 -23.47
C PRO A 112 -0.09 10.53 -23.70
N TYR A 113 0.78 10.16 -22.76
CA TYR A 113 1.66 9.01 -22.92
C TYR A 113 1.51 8.04 -21.75
N LEU A 114 0.95 6.89 -22.11
CA LEU A 114 0.69 5.72 -21.29
C LEU A 114 2.01 5.13 -20.75
N ASP A 115 2.42 5.54 -19.56
CA ASP A 115 3.23 4.66 -18.70
C ASP A 115 2.27 3.98 -17.72
N ILE A 116 1.64 2.90 -18.17
CA ILE A 116 0.83 2.01 -17.33
C ILE A 116 1.82 1.13 -16.54
N ARG A 117 2.65 1.75 -15.72
CA ARG A 117 3.19 1.06 -14.57
C ARG A 117 2.13 1.25 -13.50
N PRO A 118 1.46 0.16 -13.05
CA PRO A 118 0.89 0.17 -11.73
C PRO A 118 1.93 0.75 -10.78
N ASP A 119 1.51 1.48 -9.77
CA ASP A 119 2.44 1.93 -8.73
C ASP A 119 2.94 0.71 -7.91
N PHE A 120 3.72 -0.15 -8.58
CA PHE A 120 4.45 -1.27 -8.02
C PHE A 120 5.44 -0.77 -6.97
N SER A 121 5.74 0.54 -6.93
CA SER A 121 6.57 1.12 -5.89
C SER A 121 5.95 0.88 -4.50
N HIS A 122 4.62 0.97 -4.37
CA HIS A 122 3.93 0.69 -3.10
C HIS A 122 4.18 -0.75 -2.61
N ALA A 123 3.84 -1.76 -3.42
CA ALA A 123 3.99 -3.15 -3.04
C ALA A 123 5.47 -3.56 -2.86
N THR A 124 6.36 -3.03 -3.69
CA THR A 124 7.81 -3.29 -3.55
C THR A 124 8.39 -2.63 -2.29
N ASN A 125 7.92 -1.44 -1.91
CA ASN A 125 8.31 -0.80 -0.65
C ASN A 125 7.84 -1.62 0.57
N ILE A 126 6.62 -2.16 0.52
CA ILE A 126 6.12 -3.05 1.58
C ILE A 126 6.94 -4.33 1.66
N ALA A 127 7.26 -4.96 0.53
CA ALA A 127 8.10 -6.15 0.49
C ALA A 127 9.51 -5.87 1.03
N ASN A 128 10.09 -4.73 0.65
CA ASN A 128 11.38 -4.28 1.14
C ASN A 128 11.36 -4.10 2.66
N GLU A 129 10.35 -3.42 3.19
CA GLU A 129 10.21 -3.15 4.62
C GLU A 129 9.95 -4.43 5.41
N ALA A 130 9.07 -5.32 4.93
CA ALA A 130 8.82 -6.62 5.52
C ALA A 130 10.12 -7.44 5.61
N CYS A 131 10.86 -7.57 4.51
CA CYS A 131 12.14 -8.27 4.50
C CYS A 131 13.17 -7.64 5.45
N ARG A 132 13.24 -6.30 5.47
CA ARG A 132 14.16 -5.57 6.34
C ARG A 132 13.85 -5.80 7.82
N LEU A 133 12.58 -5.67 8.22
CA LEU A 133 12.12 -5.90 9.59
C LEU A 133 12.25 -7.36 10.01
N ALA A 134 12.12 -8.30 9.06
CA ALA A 134 12.33 -9.72 9.28
C ALA A 134 13.80 -10.14 9.36
N GLY A 135 14.75 -9.21 9.16
CA GLY A 135 16.17 -9.53 9.19
C GLY A 135 16.63 -10.41 8.04
N ASP A 136 16.00 -10.30 6.87
CA ASP A 136 16.37 -11.03 5.66
C ASP A 136 17.84 -10.85 5.31
N GLN A 137 18.56 -11.98 5.14
CA GLN A 137 19.98 -12.01 4.78
C GLN A 137 20.21 -12.33 3.30
N SER A 138 19.16 -12.36 2.48
CA SER A 138 19.27 -12.64 1.04
C SER A 138 20.20 -11.62 0.36
N ILE A 139 21.08 -12.10 -0.51
CA ILE A 139 22.03 -11.27 -1.28
C ILE A 139 21.97 -11.61 -2.77
N GLY A 140 22.46 -10.70 -3.61
CA GLY A 140 22.54 -10.93 -5.06
C GLY A 140 21.17 -11.20 -5.70
N PRO A 141 21.05 -12.12 -6.67
CA PRO A 141 19.78 -12.41 -7.35
C PRO A 141 18.65 -12.88 -6.41
N ALA A 142 18.99 -13.65 -5.36
CA ALA A 142 18.00 -14.15 -4.39
C ALA A 142 17.29 -13.01 -3.65
N TRP A 143 17.99 -11.90 -3.35
CA TRP A 143 17.42 -10.70 -2.76
C TRP A 143 16.28 -10.13 -3.62
N TYR A 144 16.48 -10.06 -4.94
CA TYR A 144 15.50 -9.54 -5.89
C TYR A 144 14.32 -10.49 -6.04
N THR A 145 14.59 -11.79 -6.20
CA THR A 145 13.55 -12.81 -6.36
C THR A 145 12.61 -12.84 -5.16
N ARG A 146 13.16 -12.88 -3.94
CA ARG A 146 12.37 -12.91 -2.70
C ARG A 146 11.47 -11.68 -2.56
N ARG A 147 11.98 -10.48 -2.85
CA ARG A 147 11.19 -9.23 -2.77
C ARG A 147 10.15 -9.12 -3.87
N ALA A 148 10.45 -9.55 -5.08
CA ALA A 148 9.48 -9.61 -6.16
C ALA A 148 8.34 -10.58 -5.84
N SER A 149 8.68 -11.75 -5.27
CA SER A 149 7.73 -12.76 -4.79
C SER A 149 6.80 -12.21 -3.72
N ILE A 150 7.35 -11.60 -2.68
CA ILE A 150 6.57 -10.98 -1.60
C ILE A 150 5.71 -9.81 -2.11
N ALA A 151 6.23 -8.96 -2.98
CA ALA A 151 5.47 -7.85 -3.56
C ALA A 151 4.28 -8.35 -4.39
N ALA A 152 4.45 -9.45 -5.14
CA ALA A 152 3.37 -10.08 -5.87
C ALA A 152 2.32 -10.64 -4.91
N VAL A 153 2.70 -11.42 -3.90
CA VAL A 153 1.78 -11.96 -2.88
C VAL A 153 1.00 -10.86 -2.16
N TYR A 154 1.68 -9.78 -1.75
CA TYR A 154 1.01 -8.66 -1.09
C TYR A 154 0.01 -7.94 -2.01
N THR A 155 0.40 -7.68 -3.27
CA THR A 155 -0.50 -7.10 -4.28
C THR A 155 -1.77 -7.94 -4.46
N ALA A 156 -1.63 -9.27 -4.45
CA ALA A 156 -2.77 -10.21 -4.46
C ALA A 156 -3.74 -9.94 -3.34
N ALA A 157 -3.18 -9.91 -2.13
CA ALA A 157 -3.96 -9.88 -0.92
C ALA A 157 -4.65 -8.53 -0.78
N GLU A 158 -4.00 -7.44 -1.17
CA GLU A 158 -4.59 -6.10 -1.17
C GLU A 158 -5.72 -5.98 -2.20
N LEU A 159 -5.54 -6.52 -3.42
CA LEU A 159 -6.62 -6.56 -4.41
C LEU A 159 -7.79 -7.45 -3.96
N HIS A 160 -7.49 -8.61 -3.38
CA HIS A 160 -8.48 -9.52 -2.81
C HIS A 160 -9.18 -8.89 -1.60
N GLN A 161 -8.50 -8.06 -0.82
CA GLN A 161 -9.09 -7.32 0.30
C GLN A 161 -10.14 -6.32 -0.17
N ILE A 162 -9.92 -5.67 -1.31
CA ILE A 162 -10.90 -4.73 -1.88
C ILE A 162 -12.22 -5.43 -2.22
N THR A 163 -12.17 -6.66 -2.71
CA THR A 163 -13.38 -7.40 -3.14
C THR A 163 -13.94 -8.32 -2.06
N SER A 164 -13.10 -8.85 -1.17
CA SER A 164 -13.42 -9.87 -0.17
C SER A 164 -12.64 -9.66 1.14
N PRO A 165 -12.91 -8.56 1.89
CA PRO A 165 -12.11 -8.16 3.07
C PRO A 165 -11.92 -9.26 4.11
N GLU A 166 -12.99 -9.99 4.43
CA GLU A 166 -13.02 -11.02 5.49
C GLU A 166 -12.04 -12.18 5.25
N THR A 167 -11.68 -12.43 3.99
CA THR A 167 -10.83 -13.57 3.61
C THR A 167 -9.43 -13.16 3.15
N ALA A 168 -9.08 -11.88 3.24
CA ALA A 168 -7.81 -11.37 2.74
C ALA A 168 -6.59 -11.86 3.53
N LYS A 169 -6.71 -11.91 4.86
CA LYS A 169 -5.65 -12.43 5.74
C LYS A 169 -5.35 -13.92 5.50
N PRO A 170 -6.32 -14.85 5.55
CA PRO A 170 -6.04 -16.25 5.23
C PRO A 170 -5.57 -16.42 3.78
N PHE A 171 -6.09 -15.65 2.82
CA PHE A 171 -5.61 -15.68 1.44
C PHE A 171 -4.13 -15.29 1.30
N LEU A 172 -3.69 -14.26 2.03
CA LEU A 172 -2.27 -13.87 2.09
C LEU A 172 -1.39 -15.00 2.63
N ARG A 173 -1.82 -15.65 3.72
CA ARG A 173 -1.09 -16.78 4.33
C ARG A 173 -0.94 -17.95 3.38
N ASP A 174 -2.06 -18.36 2.75
CA ASP A 174 -2.08 -19.45 1.77
C ASP A 174 -1.11 -19.18 0.60
N LEU A 175 -1.00 -17.92 0.16
CA LEU A 175 -0.10 -17.53 -0.92
C LEU A 175 1.37 -17.54 -0.48
N LEU A 176 1.67 -17.06 0.73
CA LEU A 176 3.04 -17.10 1.27
C LEU A 176 3.53 -18.54 1.45
N GLU A 177 2.71 -19.41 2.04
CA GLU A 177 3.03 -20.82 2.24
C GLU A 177 3.35 -21.51 0.90
N LYS A 178 2.49 -21.29 -0.12
CA LYS A 178 2.73 -21.80 -1.48
C LYS A 178 3.99 -21.22 -2.09
N SER A 179 4.29 -19.94 -1.90
CA SER A 179 5.51 -19.33 -2.46
C SER A 179 6.79 -19.89 -1.85
N SER A 180 6.81 -20.09 -0.52
CA SER A 180 7.98 -20.62 0.19
C SER A 180 8.34 -22.04 -0.26
N THR A 181 7.32 -22.89 -0.48
CA THR A 181 7.49 -24.25 -0.99
C THR A 181 8.09 -24.27 -2.41
N VAL A 182 7.81 -23.24 -3.22
CA VAL A 182 8.34 -23.12 -4.59
C VAL A 182 9.74 -22.50 -4.61
N GLU A 183 10.05 -21.59 -3.68
CA GLU A 183 11.41 -21.03 -3.51
C GLU A 183 12.43 -22.12 -3.11
N ASP A 184 12.02 -23.11 -2.31
CA ASP A 184 12.87 -24.25 -1.92
C ASP A 184 13.15 -25.24 -3.06
N THR A 185 12.39 -25.18 -4.17
CA THR A 185 12.42 -26.21 -5.24
C THR A 185 12.96 -25.73 -6.59
N LEU A 186 13.22 -24.44 -6.82
CA LEU A 186 13.64 -23.96 -8.15
C LEU A 186 14.72 -22.86 -8.13
N SER A 187 15.85 -23.19 -8.73
CA SER A 187 16.94 -22.29 -9.15
C SER A 187 16.66 -21.51 -10.46
N GLU A 188 15.41 -21.45 -10.94
CA GLU A 188 15.06 -20.75 -12.19
C GLU A 188 13.81 -19.86 -12.04
N SER A 189 14.08 -18.56 -11.95
CA SER A 189 13.21 -17.48 -11.46
C SER A 189 12.13 -16.96 -12.43
N ARG A 190 12.03 -17.49 -13.66
CA ARG A 190 10.95 -17.11 -14.60
C ARG A 190 9.67 -17.92 -14.43
N ILE A 191 9.78 -19.12 -13.87
CA ILE A 191 8.64 -20.03 -13.68
C ILE A 191 7.75 -19.56 -12.53
N PHE A 192 8.31 -18.90 -11.52
CA PHE A 192 7.61 -18.47 -10.31
C PHE A 192 6.54 -17.39 -10.58
N VAL A 193 6.88 -16.32 -11.30
CA VAL A 193 5.93 -15.23 -11.61
C VAL A 193 4.76 -15.75 -12.45
N ASP A 194 5.03 -16.59 -13.45
CA ASP A 194 4.01 -17.18 -14.32
C ASP A 194 3.14 -18.20 -13.55
N TYR A 195 3.70 -18.94 -12.60
CA TYR A 195 2.98 -19.87 -11.72
C TYR A 195 2.11 -19.16 -10.68
N VAL A 196 2.60 -18.09 -10.04
CA VAL A 196 1.81 -17.28 -9.10
C VAL A 196 0.61 -16.68 -9.84
N MET A 197 0.83 -16.09 -11.02
CA MET A 197 -0.25 -15.55 -11.86
C MET A 197 -1.26 -16.63 -12.31
N LYS A 198 -0.79 -17.82 -12.72
CA LYS A 198 -1.67 -18.94 -13.11
C LYS A 198 -2.41 -19.57 -11.93
N SER A 199 -1.76 -19.68 -10.76
CA SER A 199 -2.38 -20.19 -9.54
C SER A 199 -3.46 -19.25 -9.01
N TRP A 200 -3.28 -17.94 -9.16
CA TRP A 200 -4.32 -16.97 -8.83
C TRP A 200 -5.52 -17.10 -9.77
N ALA A 201 -5.29 -17.27 -11.08
CA ALA A 201 -6.37 -17.53 -12.02
C ALA A 201 -7.18 -18.80 -11.64
N GLY A 202 -6.52 -19.84 -11.12
CA GLY A 202 -7.16 -21.05 -10.64
C GLY A 202 -7.95 -20.89 -9.33
N ILE A 203 -7.42 -20.15 -8.36
CA ILE A 203 -8.09 -19.92 -7.06
C ILE A 203 -9.28 -18.97 -7.22
N ILE A 204 -9.14 -17.93 -8.03
CA ILE A 204 -10.21 -16.98 -8.34
C ILE A 204 -11.36 -17.68 -9.09
N ARG A 205 -11.04 -18.54 -10.07
CA ARG A 205 -12.03 -19.33 -10.82
C ARG A 205 -12.71 -20.40 -9.95
N SER A 206 -11.99 -21.04 -9.03
CA SER A 206 -12.56 -22.07 -8.15
C SER A 206 -13.42 -21.51 -7.01
N ARG A 207 -13.29 -20.22 -6.69
CA ARG A 207 -14.14 -19.51 -5.71
C ARG A 207 -15.29 -18.72 -6.34
N GLY A 208 -15.52 -18.83 -7.64
CA GLY A 208 -16.70 -18.27 -8.34
C GLY A 208 -16.70 -16.74 -8.47
N ILE A 209 -15.52 -16.10 -8.41
CA ILE A 209 -15.38 -14.64 -8.52
C ILE A 209 -15.27 -14.19 -10.00
N ILE A 210 -15.18 -15.14 -10.94
CA ILE A 210 -15.33 -14.97 -12.40
C ILE A 210 -15.94 -16.23 -13.00
#